data_AF-A0A7L8D0J4-F1
#
_entry.id   AF-A0A7L8D0J4-F1
#
_cell.length_a   1.000
_cell.length_b   1.000
_cell.length_c   1.000
_cell.angle_alpha   90.00
_cell.angle_beta   90.00
_cell.angle_gamma   90.00
#
_symmetry.space_group_name_H-M   'P 1'
#
loop_
_entity.id
_entity.type
_entity.pdbx_description
1 polymer ?
#
loop_
_entity_poly.entity_id
_entity_poly.type
_entity_poly.pdbx_seq_one_letter_code
_entity_poly.pdbx_strand_id
1 'polypeptide(L)'
;MQSELAAKIFGDREDPSVRLQKLFDDRSTTMGAPPSAREWAAKVLRERRIDPKTDPEDAVVAVRQAYPRLTTKVARYLVEDARQR
;
A
#
# COMPACT_ATOMS: atom_id res chain seq x y z
N MET A 1 -16.78 18.37 0.59
CA MET A 1 -15.50 18.74 -0.05
C MET A 1 -14.38 18.19 0.81
N GLN A 2 -14.01 16.92 0.64
CA GLN A 2 -12.87 16.34 1.36
C GLN A 2 -11.87 15.81 0.34
N SER A 3 -10.59 16.05 0.63
CA SER A 3 -9.42 15.42 0.04
C SER A 3 -8.73 16.14 -1.13
N GLU A 4 -8.41 17.43 -0.97
CA GLU A 4 -7.35 18.09 -1.76
C GLU A 4 -5.93 17.80 -1.21
N LEU A 5 -5.81 17.21 -0.01
CA LEU A 5 -4.53 16.87 0.63
C LEU A 5 -3.86 15.63 0.02
N ALA A 6 -4.63 14.76 -0.65
CA ALA A 6 -4.10 13.58 -1.33
C ALA A 6 -3.52 13.87 -2.72
N ALA A 7 -3.58 15.10 -3.25
CA ALA A 7 -3.09 15.38 -4.60
C ALA A 7 -1.65 15.94 -4.63
N LYS A 8 -1.16 16.54 -3.53
CA LYS A 8 0.11 17.27 -3.52
C LYS A 8 1.34 16.48 -3.08
N ILE A 9 1.18 15.31 -2.44
CA ILE A 9 2.29 14.44 -2.04
C ILE A 9 2.64 13.42 -3.16
N PHE A 10 1.89 13.43 -4.26
CA PHE A 10 2.01 12.45 -5.35
C PHE A 10 2.78 12.99 -6.56
N GLY A 11 3.71 13.92 -6.35
CA GLY A 11 4.70 14.32 -7.37
C GLY A 11 5.58 13.13 -7.77
N ASP A 12 5.19 12.43 -8.84
CA ASP A 12 5.88 12.36 -10.14
C ASP A 12 5.28 11.19 -10.94
N ARG A 13 4.31 11.55 -11.79
CA ARG A 13 3.81 10.93 -13.02
C ARG A 13 3.32 9.47 -13.10
N GLU A 14 3.43 8.64 -12.06
CA GLU A 14 2.81 7.31 -12.08
C GLU A 14 2.02 7.05 -10.79
N ASP A 15 0.70 6.85 -10.94
CA ASP A 15 -0.19 6.52 -9.84
C ASP A 15 0.27 5.23 -9.13
N PRO A 16 0.49 5.25 -7.80
CA PRO A 16 0.92 4.06 -7.06
C PRO A 16 -0.07 2.90 -7.19
N SER A 17 -1.37 3.20 -7.37
CA SER A 17 -2.39 2.21 -7.70
C SER A 17 -2.17 1.54 -9.06
N VAL A 18 -1.77 2.28 -10.09
CA VAL A 18 -1.46 1.72 -11.43
C VAL A 18 -0.22 0.82 -11.36
N ARG A 19 0.78 1.21 -10.55
CA ARG A 19 1.97 0.39 -10.32
C ARG A 19 1.65 -0.90 -9.56
N LEU A 20 0.77 -0.84 -8.57
CA LEU A 20 0.29 -2.04 -7.86
C LEU A 20 -0.51 -2.97 -8.78
N GLN A 21 -1.38 -2.43 -9.62
CA GLN A 21 -2.15 -3.22 -10.59
C GLN A 21 -1.21 -4.01 -11.52
N LYS A 22 -0.15 -3.37 -12.05
CA LYS A 22 0.89 -4.05 -12.84
C LYS A 22 1.69 -5.10 -12.06
N LEU A 23 2.01 -4.82 -10.79
CA LEU A 23 2.83 -5.72 -9.96
C LEU A 23 2.07 -6.97 -9.51
N PHE A 24 0.77 -6.85 -9.30
CA PHE A 24 -0.09 -7.93 -8.81
C PHE A 24 -0.97 -8.54 -9.92
N ASP A 25 -0.76 -8.14 -11.19
CA ASP A 25 -1.60 -8.45 -12.37
C ASP A 25 -3.09 -8.22 -12.13
N ASP A 26 -3.42 -7.31 -11.20
CA ASP A 26 -4.77 -7.08 -10.74
C ASP A 26 -5.34 -5.90 -11.53
N ARG A 27 -6.33 -6.16 -12.39
CA ARG A 27 -6.99 -5.12 -13.22
C ARG A 27 -8.21 -4.51 -12.53
N SER A 28 -8.31 -4.60 -11.21
CA SER A 28 -9.47 -4.06 -10.50
C SER A 28 -9.52 -2.55 -10.64
N THR A 29 -10.60 -2.05 -11.25
CA THR A 29 -10.89 -0.61 -11.44
C THR A 29 -11.35 0.08 -10.16
N THR A 30 -10.98 -0.47 -9.00
CA THR A 30 -11.37 0.06 -7.70
C THR A 30 -10.48 1.25 -7.38
N MET A 31 -11.06 2.43 -7.11
CA MET A 31 -10.32 3.55 -6.54
C MET A 31 -9.61 3.07 -5.26
N GLY A 32 -8.27 3.03 -5.26
CA GLY A 32 -7.48 2.57 -4.12
C GLY A 32 -6.37 1.57 -4.48
N ALA A 33 -5.81 0.92 -3.46
CA ALA A 33 -4.93 -0.23 -3.66
C ALA A 33 -5.73 -1.44 -4.22
N PRO A 34 -5.19 -2.21 -5.18
CA PRO A 34 -5.89 -3.39 -5.68
C PRO A 34 -6.13 -4.42 -4.57
N PRO A 35 -7.26 -5.14 -4.60
CA PRO A 35 -7.64 -6.10 -3.56
C PRO A 35 -6.56 -7.17 -3.34
N SER A 36 -5.94 -7.68 -4.42
CA SER A 36 -4.85 -8.66 -4.31
C SER A 36 -3.63 -8.12 -3.54
N ALA A 37 -3.27 -6.85 -3.75
CA ALA A 37 -2.16 -6.22 -3.03
C ALA A 37 -2.50 -5.98 -1.56
N ARG A 38 -3.77 -5.65 -1.27
CA ARG A 38 -4.29 -5.48 0.10
C ARG A 38 -4.29 -6.80 0.87
N GLU A 39 -4.85 -7.86 0.28
CA GLU A 39 -4.89 -9.18 0.89
C GLU A 39 -3.49 -9.73 1.15
N TRP A 40 -2.58 -9.53 0.19
CA TRP A 40 -1.18 -9.88 0.36
C TRP A 40 -0.52 -9.08 1.49
N ALA A 41 -0.69 -7.75 1.54
CA ALA A 41 -0.13 -6.93 2.60
C ALA A 41 -0.67 -7.32 3.99
N ALA A 42 -1.98 -7.55 4.10
CA ALA A 42 -2.61 -8.01 5.34
C ALA A 42 -2.06 -9.37 5.78
N LYS A 43 -1.82 -10.29 4.84
CA LYS A 43 -1.20 -11.59 5.12
C LYS A 43 0.22 -11.42 5.67
N VAL A 44 1.06 -10.61 5.03
CA VAL A 44 2.45 -10.35 5.46
C VAL A 44 2.47 -9.74 6.87
N LEU A 45 1.62 -8.76 7.14
CA LEU A 45 1.53 -8.12 8.46
C LEU A 45 1.07 -9.11 9.53
N ARG A 46 0.08 -9.97 9.22
CA ARG A 46 -0.39 -11.02 10.13
C ARG A 46 0.69 -12.06 10.41
N GLU A 47 1.43 -12.50 9.40
CA GLU A 47 2.53 -13.46 9.54
C GLU A 47 3.65 -12.91 10.43
N ARG A 48 3.91 -11.60 10.34
CA ARG A 48 4.91 -10.93 11.17
C ARG A 48 4.38 -10.39 12.50
N ARG A 49 3.07 -10.54 12.76
CA ARG A 49 2.37 -10.01 13.95
C ARG A 49 2.58 -8.51 14.15
N ILE A 50 2.62 -7.76 13.04
CA ILE A 50 2.77 -6.30 13.07
C ILE A 50 1.40 -5.68 12.90
N ASP A 51 1.05 -4.79 13.82
CA ASP A 51 -0.18 -4.00 13.73
C ASP A 51 0.12 -2.66 13.02
N PRO A 52 -0.47 -2.39 11.84
CA PRO A 52 -0.22 -1.15 11.10
C PRO A 52 -0.80 0.11 11.77
N LYS A 53 -1.68 -0.03 12.77
CA LYS A 53 -2.23 1.09 13.56
C LYS A 53 -1.28 1.51 14.68
N THR A 54 -0.56 0.55 15.27
CA THR A 54 0.43 0.79 16.32
C THR A 54 1.81 1.10 15.73
N ASP A 55 2.27 0.34 14.74
CA ASP A 55 3.64 0.38 14.22
C ASP A 55 3.67 0.50 12.68
N PRO A 56 3.25 1.65 12.12
CA PRO A 56 3.16 1.83 10.66
C PRO A 56 4.54 1.79 9.98
N GLU A 57 5.61 2.20 10.64
CA GLU A 57 6.96 2.16 10.04
C GLU A 57 7.47 0.72 9.91
N ASP A 58 7.29 -0.09 10.96
CA ASP A 58 7.66 -1.50 10.95
C ASP A 58 6.81 -2.28 9.94
N ALA A 59 5.52 -1.93 9.81
CA ALA A 59 4.64 -2.46 8.78
C ALA A 59 5.15 -2.16 7.35
N VAL A 60 5.64 -0.93 7.10
CA VAL A 60 6.23 -0.58 5.79
C VAL A 60 7.51 -1.37 5.52
N VAL A 61 8.37 -1.53 6.53
CA VAL A 61 9.60 -2.32 6.42
C VAL A 61 9.27 -3.79 6.14
N ALA A 62 8.33 -4.37 6.87
CA ALA A 62 7.87 -5.74 6.69
C ALA A 62 7.35 -6.01 5.27
N VAL A 63 6.50 -5.12 4.76
CA VAL A 63 5.93 -5.21 3.40
C VAL A 63 7.04 -5.08 2.35
N ARG A 64 8.00 -4.17 2.52
CA ARG A 64 9.15 -4.04 1.60
C ARG A 64 10.09 -5.24 1.66
N GLN A 65 10.31 -5.82 2.83
CA GLN A 65 11.13 -7.01 2.96
C GLN A 65 10.47 -8.23 2.30
N ALA A 66 9.15 -8.34 2.40
CA ALA A 66 8.40 -9.42 1.74
C ALA A 66 8.35 -9.26 0.21
N TYR A 67 8.41 -8.02 -0.29
CA TYR A 67 8.45 -7.74 -1.73
C TYR A 67 9.45 -6.62 -2.06
N PRO A 68 10.73 -6.95 -2.29
CA PRO A 68 11.79 -5.94 -2.48
C PRO A 68 11.60 -5.03 -3.69
N ARG A 69 10.81 -5.46 -4.68
CA ARG A 69 10.47 -4.67 -5.87
C ARG A 69 9.42 -3.58 -5.59
N LEU A 70 8.80 -3.59 -4.41
CA LEU A 70 7.85 -2.56 -3.98
C LEU A 70 8.63 -1.31 -3.56
N THR A 71 8.26 -0.16 -4.13
CA THR A 71 8.86 1.11 -3.73
C THR A 71 8.33 1.53 -2.37
N THR A 72 9.12 2.31 -1.61
CA THR A 72 8.72 2.80 -0.27
C THR A 72 7.39 3.55 -0.29
N LYS A 73 7.14 4.33 -1.35
CA LYS A 73 5.89 5.08 -1.54
C LYS A 73 4.68 4.16 -1.63
N VAL A 74 4.79 3.07 -2.41
CA VAL A 74 3.73 2.10 -2.59
C VAL A 74 3.49 1.27 -1.32
N ALA A 75 4.57 0.92 -0.61
CA ALA A 75 4.46 0.18 0.65
C ALA A 75 3.77 1.02 1.73
N ARG A 76 4.13 2.30 1.85
CA ARG A 76 3.45 3.25 2.75
C ARG A 76 1.97 3.38 2.40
N TYR A 77 1.64 3.51 1.12
CA TYR A 77 0.25 3.59 0.68
C TYR A 77 -0.58 2.37 1.09
N LEU A 78 -0.05 1.15 0.95
CA LEU A 78 -0.73 -0.07 1.41
C LEU A 78 -0.93 -0.11 2.93
N VAL A 79 0.07 0.34 3.69
CA VAL A 79 -0.03 0.39 5.16
C VAL A 79 -1.02 1.44 5.63
N GLU A 80 -1.06 2.61 4.99
CA GLU A 80 -2.06 3.63 5.29
C GLU A 80 -3.48 3.18 4.95
N ASP A 81 -3.68 2.49 3.82
CA ASP A 81 -4.95 1.86 3.45
C ASP A 81 -5.38 0.80 4.50
N ALA A 82 -4.43 -0.02 4.97
CA ALA A 82 -4.68 -1.00 6.03
C ALA A 82 -4.97 -0.37 7.39
N ARG A 83 -4.45 0.83 7.68
CA ARG A 83 -4.66 1.55 8.94
C ARG A 83 -6.05 2.19 9.03
N GLN A 84 -6.63 2.60 7.90
CA GLN A 84 -7.93 3.27 7.84
C GLN A 84 -9.14 2.31 7.99
N ARG A 85 -8.91 1.00 8.08
CA ARG A 85 -9.93 -0.03 8.38
C ARG A 85 -9.73 -0.58 9.78
#